data_AF-A0A7X8HJN3-F1
#
_entry.id   AF-A0A7X8HJN3-F1
#
_cell.length_a   1.000
_cell.length_b   1.000
_cell.length_c   1.000
_cell.angle_alpha   90.00
_cell.angle_beta   90.00
_cell.angle_gamma   90.00
#
_symmetry.space_group_name_H-M   'P 1'
#
loop_
_entity.id
_entity.type
_entity.pdbx_description
1 polymer ?
#
loop_
_entity_poly.entity_id
_entity_poly.type
_entity_poly.pdbx_seq_one_letter_code
_entity_poly.pdbx_strand_id
1 'polypeptide(L)'
;GEIDHQYKGAPKAQLGLTPWFDMENRQIETPVIFGHWSTLGLYMRADVMGIDTGCLWGGQLTAVDLRTRQIVQVANQDGPLRPN
;
A
#
# COMPACT_ATOMS: atom_id res chain seq x y z
N GLY A 1 19.68 -8.64 -5.37
CA GLY A 1 18.34 -8.81 -4.78
C GLY A 1 17.48 -9.54 -5.78
N GLU A 2 16.61 -10.42 -5.30
CA GLU A 2 15.61 -11.13 -6.10
C GLU A 2 14.22 -10.69 -5.65
N ILE A 3 13.23 -10.72 -6.55
CA ILE A 3 11.85 -10.37 -6.22
C ILE A 3 11.15 -11.61 -5.67
N ASP A 4 10.55 -11.49 -4.49
CA ASP A 4 9.64 -12.50 -3.96
C ASP A 4 8.25 -12.33 -4.59
N HIS A 5 7.79 -13.35 -5.32
CA HIS A 5 6.49 -13.35 -5.98
C HIS A 5 5.37 -14.02 -5.15
N GLN A 6 5.72 -14.69 -4.05
CA GLN A 6 4.81 -15.53 -3.27
C GLN A 6 4.23 -14.79 -2.07
N TYR A 7 5.04 -13.98 -1.39
CA TYR A 7 4.64 -13.24 -0.21
C TYR A 7 3.72 -12.06 -0.59
N LYS A 8 2.52 -12.04 -0.01
CA LYS A 8 1.50 -11.00 -0.24
C LYS A 8 1.13 -10.24 1.04
N GLY A 9 1.83 -10.48 2.15
CA GLY A 9 1.52 -9.89 3.45
C GLY A 9 2.15 -8.51 3.66
N ALA A 10 1.81 -7.87 4.78
CA ALA A 10 2.50 -6.68 5.25
C ALA A 10 3.99 -6.98 5.51
N PRO A 11 4.90 -6.00 5.44
CA PRO A 11 6.31 -6.21 5.75
C PRO A 11 6.52 -6.84 7.14
N LYS A 12 7.35 -7.89 7.23
CA LYS A 12 7.72 -8.55 8.49
C LYS A 12 9.23 -8.78 8.54
N ALA A 13 9.89 -8.18 9.52
CA ALA A 13 11.35 -8.24 9.67
C ALA A 13 11.91 -9.67 9.68
N GLN A 14 11.20 -10.61 10.33
CA GLN A 14 11.58 -12.03 10.43
C GLN A 14 11.67 -12.78 9.09
N LEU A 15 11.13 -12.23 8.00
CA LEU A 15 11.17 -12.85 6.67
C LEU A 15 12.42 -12.48 5.87
N GLY A 16 13.22 -11.52 6.33
CA GLY A 16 14.36 -11.01 5.56
C GLY A 16 13.97 -10.32 4.25
N LEU A 17 12.68 -10.02 4.06
CA LEU A 17 12.15 -9.35 2.88
C LEU A 17 12.16 -7.83 3.10
N THR A 18 12.64 -7.10 2.10
CA THR A 18 12.64 -5.63 2.09
C THR A 18 11.54 -5.14 1.15
N PRO A 19 10.64 -4.23 1.58
CA PRO A 19 9.69 -3.59 0.67
C PRO A 19 10.43 -2.91 -0.48
N TRP A 20 9.88 -2.96 -1.70
CA TRP A 20 10.55 -2.39 -2.87
C TRP A 20 10.91 -0.90 -2.70
N PHE A 21 10.10 -0.15 -1.94
CA PHE A 21 10.30 1.26 -1.66
C PHE A 21 11.37 1.56 -0.59
N ASP A 22 11.85 0.54 0.11
CA ASP A 22 12.90 0.63 1.14
C ASP A 22 14.24 0.06 0.65
N MET A 23 14.34 -0.33 -0.62
CA MET A 23 15.60 -0.79 -1.20
C MET A 23 16.65 0.34 -1.22
N GLU A 24 17.83 0.08 -0.67
CA GLU A 24 18.92 1.07 -0.51
C GLU A 24 19.31 1.77 -1.82
N ASN A 25 19.25 1.05 -2.95
CA ASN A 25 19.61 1.58 -4.28
C ASN A 25 18.40 1.94 -5.15
N ARG A 26 17.28 2.36 -4.54
CA ARG A 26 16.08 2.78 -5.28
C ARG A 26 16.40 3.97 -6.20
N GLN A 27 16.36 3.73 -7.51
CA GLN A 27 16.66 4.73 -8.57
C GLN A 27 15.46 5.64 -8.91
N ILE A 28 14.50 5.81 -8.00
CA ILE A 28 13.28 6.59 -8.24
C ILE A 28 13.28 7.79 -7.30
N GLU A 29 13.55 8.96 -7.84
CA GLU A 29 13.58 10.23 -7.10
C GLU A 29 12.20 10.89 -6.99
N THR A 30 11.30 10.58 -7.93
CA THR A 30 9.93 11.13 -7.93
C THR A 30 9.07 10.42 -6.87
N PRO A 31 8.28 11.16 -6.08
CA PRO A 31 7.33 10.54 -5.15
C PRO A 31 6.38 9.57 -5.87
N VAL A 32 6.23 8.36 -5.35
CA VAL A 32 5.40 7.31 -5.95
C VAL A 32 4.13 7.12 -5.13
N ILE A 33 2.98 7.11 -5.80
CA ILE A 33 1.70 6.70 -5.22
C ILE A 33 1.33 5.36 -5.84
N PHE A 34 1.00 4.38 -5.00
CA PHE A 34 0.69 3.04 -5.47
C PHE A 34 -0.47 2.40 -4.69
N GLY A 35 -1.05 1.37 -5.31
CA GLY A 35 -2.05 0.50 -4.71
C GLY A 35 -1.65 -0.98 -4.84
N HIS A 36 -2.62 -1.87 -5.04
CA HIS A 36 -2.45 -3.33 -5.21
C HIS A 36 -2.00 -4.10 -3.95
N TRP A 37 -1.26 -3.47 -3.04
CA TRP A 37 -0.76 -4.08 -1.81
C TRP A 37 -1.64 -3.77 -0.58
N SER A 38 -2.91 -4.17 -0.62
CA SER A 38 -3.88 -3.91 0.46
C SER A 38 -3.45 -4.35 1.87
N THR A 39 -2.62 -5.38 1.99
CA THR A 39 -2.10 -5.85 3.29
C THR A 39 -1.09 -4.89 3.92
N LEU A 40 -0.48 -3.99 3.15
CA LEU A 40 0.31 -2.87 3.67
C LEU A 40 -0.56 -1.83 4.37
N GLY A 41 -1.80 -1.66 3.89
CA GLY A 41 -2.73 -0.63 4.35
C GLY A 41 -2.31 0.78 3.91
N LEU A 42 -2.83 1.78 4.64
CA LEU A 42 -2.49 3.18 4.39
C LEU A 42 -1.04 3.44 4.80
N TYR A 43 -0.20 3.84 3.86
CA TYR A 43 1.20 4.15 4.11
C TYR A 43 1.53 5.55 3.57
N MET A 44 2.08 6.43 4.40
CA MET A 44 2.34 7.83 4.04
C MET A 44 3.77 8.22 4.40
N ARG A 45 4.59 8.44 3.37
CA ARG A 45 5.95 8.98 3.46
C ARG A 45 6.11 10.07 2.41
N ALA A 46 7.19 10.87 2.50
CA ALA A 46 7.40 11.99 1.60
C ALA A 46 7.61 11.60 0.13
N ASP A 47 8.16 10.42 -0.10
CA ASP A 47 8.60 9.87 -1.38
C ASP A 47 7.75 8.66 -1.82
N VAL A 48 6.88 8.14 -0.94
CA VAL A 48 6.03 6.98 -1.20
C VAL A 48 4.70 7.07 -0.44
N MET A 49 3.60 6.82 -1.14
CA MET A 49 2.26 6.74 -0.56
C MET A 49 1.54 5.46 -1.05
N GLY A 50 1.16 4.59 -0.12
CA GLY A 50 0.32 3.43 -0.36
C GLY A 50 -1.14 3.75 -0.03
N ILE A 51 -2.00 3.77 -1.05
CA ILE A 51 -3.43 4.15 -0.90
C ILE A 51 -4.38 2.95 -1.05
N ASP A 52 -3.86 1.74 -1.25
CA ASP A 52 -4.69 0.53 -1.22
C ASP A 52 -4.98 0.13 0.23
N THR A 53 -6.14 0.59 0.70
CA THR A 53 -6.65 0.29 2.04
C THR A 53 -7.68 -0.83 2.02
N GLY A 54 -7.66 -1.68 0.99
CA GLY A 54 -8.44 -2.91 0.96
C GLY A 54 -9.95 -2.70 1.00
N CYS A 55 -10.48 -1.69 0.29
CA CYS A 55 -11.92 -1.42 0.20
C CYS A 55 -12.74 -2.69 -0.05
N LEU A 56 -12.28 -3.50 -1.01
CA LEU A 56 -12.88 -4.77 -1.40
C LEU A 56 -12.99 -5.78 -0.25
N TRP A 57 -12.06 -5.74 0.69
CA TRP A 57 -11.95 -6.65 1.83
C TRP A 57 -12.62 -6.11 3.09
N GLY A 58 -13.51 -5.13 2.94
CA GLY A 58 -14.21 -4.46 4.05
C GLY A 58 -13.42 -3.29 4.65
N GLY A 59 -12.32 -2.88 4.01
CA GLY A 59 -11.59 -1.66 4.35
C GLY A 59 -12.26 -0.41 3.77
N GLN A 60 -11.42 0.55 3.34
CA GLN A 60 -11.88 1.84 2.82
C GLN A 60 -11.36 2.06 1.39
N LEU A 61 -12.07 2.86 0.61
CA LEU A 61 -11.54 3.49 -0.60
C LEU A 61 -10.81 4.77 -0.18
N THR A 62 -9.55 4.93 -0.59
CA THR A 62 -8.71 6.07 -0.20
C THR A 62 -8.38 6.94 -1.40
N ALA A 63 -8.50 8.26 -1.22
CA ALA A 63 -7.99 9.28 -2.12
C ALA A 63 -7.02 10.21 -1.38
N VAL A 64 -6.04 10.75 -2.11
CA VAL A 64 -5.06 11.72 -1.59
C VAL A 64 -5.06 12.97 -2.47
N ASP A 65 -5.14 14.14 -1.84
CA ASP A 65 -4.86 15.42 -2.51
C ASP A 65 -3.34 15.54 -2.68
N LEU A 66 -2.86 15.59 -3.93
CA LEU A 66 -1.43 15.63 -4.23
C LEU A 66 -0.73 16.91 -3.74
N ARG A 67 -1.46 18.01 -3.65
CA ARG A 67 -0.92 19.32 -3.23
C ARG A 67 -0.85 19.41 -1.71
N THR A 68 -1.91 19.01 -1.02
CA THR A 68 -2.02 19.18 0.44
C THR A 68 -1.65 17.93 1.22
N ARG A 69 -1.57 16.77 0.55
CA ARG A 69 -1.46 15.43 1.15
C ARG A 69 -2.59 15.07 2.10
N GLN A 70 -3.72 15.78 2.00
CA GLN A 70 -4.92 15.41 2.75
C GLN A 70 -5.49 14.10 2.22
N ILE A 71 -6.01 13.30 3.14
CA ILE A 71 -6.53 11.97 2.87
C ILE A 71 -8.04 12.01 3.05
N VAL A 72 -8.75 11.45 2.09
CA VAL A 72 -10.20 11.19 2.18
C VAL A 72 -10.39 9.70 2.08
N GLN A 73 -11.14 9.13 3.03
CA GLN A 73 -11.47 7.71 3.04
C GLN A 73 -12.98 7.53 3.16
N VAL A 74 -13.51 6.57 2.39
CA VAL A 74 -14.90 6.16 2.47
C VAL A 74 -14.94 4.66 2.73
N ALA A 75 -15.61 4.26 3.80
CA ALA A 75 -15.79 2.85 4.13
C ALA A 75 -16.60 2.13 3.04
N ASN A 76 -16.22 0.88 2.77
CA ASN A 76 -17.02 0.00 1.94
C ASN A 76 -18.41 -0.21 2.58
N GLN A 77 -19.47 0.04 1.80
CA GLN A 77 -20.86 -0.06 2.25
C GLN A 77 -21.45 -1.47 2.05
N ASP A 78 -20.86 -2.27 1.16
CA ASP A 78 -21.36 -3.59 0.77
C ASP A 78 -20.80 -4.73 1.64
N GLY A 79 -19.93 -4.38 2.60
CA GLY A 79 -19.19 -5.36 3.41
C GLY A 79 -18.06 -6.05 2.64
N PRO A 80 -17.23 -6.87 3.31
CA PRO A 80 -16.13 -7.55 2.64
C PRO A 80 -16.65 -8.49 1.55
N LEU A 81 -15.95 -8.54 0.41
CA LEU A 81 -16.17 -9.62 -0.54
C LEU A 81 -16.01 -10.95 0.19
N ARG A 82 -17.07 -11.76 0.12
CA ARG A 82 -17.03 -13.14 0.59
C ARG A 82 -16.29 -13.95 -0.46
N PRO A 83 -15.26 -14.72 -0.10
CA PRO A 83 -14.67 -15.66 -1.05
C PRO A 83 -15.73 -16.67 -1.50
N ASN A 84 -15.69 -17.05 -2.78
CA ASN A 84 -16.47 -18.18 -3.30
C ASN A 84 -16.05 -19.50 -2.65
#